data_AF-A0A836S5B6-F1
#
_entry.id   AF-A0A836S5B6-F1
#
_cell.length_a   1.000
_cell.length_b   1.000
_cell.length_c   1.000
_cell.angle_alpha   90.00
_cell.angle_beta   90.00
_cell.angle_gamma   90.00
#
_symmetry.space_group_name_H-M   'P 1'
#
loop_
_entity.id
_entity.type
_entity.pdbx_description
1 polymer ?
#
loop_
_entity_poly.entity_id
_entity_poly.type
_entity_poly.pdbx_seq_one_letter_code
_entity_poly.pdbx_strand_id
1 'polypeptide(L)'
;KISQASRLFIKIEQTLRSLPEVPQATQHEIKNRLAEFRPHLRELEGWRHWGTDRAREELIDEATQLITAEITIKKRADTVKDLRNRWKKLGKIDPKSGRALWKKFDQACTQAYEPVKSHTAAERDARNKNLETRKTICEQLEKITADTDWKTPDWRDIDKRFNKLRSQWRNAGAVNRKDWNAINERFNAAVTELDEHLDNERRISYNRRVALIEKVEAIKDNEDLALAIQTAKDAQKSWQPTVTGKRGDEQKLWKQFRAAIDHIFDRDKERRESDSEETNALLREKQAICGSLEKLAELKNDDLLNAQSEVHKLEQKWDDLGDIKIRPYNKIQSRYQRAMKSFEDAYAKQLHTQKKTQIIKQLEGECTAEDISPDTEQLNLLLLEMEIILEIDSPEDQADARMQLQVERLADAMSSSGAQNYFEELLGLSKQLCQQRKAGADLPDLTKRIDAIRNAIQSSEKL
;
A
#
# COMPACT_ATOMS: atom_id res chain seq x y z
N LYS A 1 -4.62 88.30 33.83
CA LYS A 1 -4.74 89.77 34.01
C LYS A 1 -6.15 90.18 34.45
N ILE A 2 -7.22 89.79 33.74
CA ILE A 2 -8.62 90.12 34.12
C ILE A 2 -8.97 89.64 35.54
N SER A 3 -8.68 88.37 35.92
CA SER A 3 -8.94 87.87 37.28
C SER A 3 -8.23 88.64 38.40
N GLN A 4 -7.07 89.23 38.10
CA GLN A 4 -6.30 90.03 39.05
C GLN A 4 -6.94 91.42 39.17
N ALA A 5 -7.39 92.00 38.07
CA ALA A 5 -8.17 93.24 38.05
C ALA A 5 -9.49 93.08 38.86
N SER A 6 -10.23 91.99 38.68
CA SER A 6 -11.43 91.66 39.47
C SER A 6 -11.17 91.59 40.97
N ARG A 7 -10.08 90.89 41.36
CA ARG A 7 -9.69 90.78 42.78
C ARG A 7 -9.27 92.12 43.37
N LEU A 8 -8.51 92.91 42.62
CA LEU A 8 -8.10 94.24 43.06
C LEU A 8 -9.29 95.18 43.18
N PHE A 9 -10.23 95.14 42.23
CA PHE A 9 -11.48 95.90 42.28
C PHE A 9 -12.30 95.59 43.54
N ILE A 10 -12.53 94.30 43.83
CA ILE A 10 -13.23 93.86 45.05
C ILE A 10 -12.44 94.25 46.32
N LYS A 11 -11.10 94.11 46.30
CA LYS A 11 -10.26 94.47 47.44
C LYS A 11 -10.34 95.97 47.73
N ILE A 12 -10.31 96.82 46.70
CA ILE A 12 -10.44 98.28 46.84
C ILE A 12 -11.82 98.62 47.41
N GLU A 13 -12.91 98.01 46.91
CA GLU A 13 -14.26 98.21 47.44
C GLU A 13 -14.38 97.78 48.92
N GLN A 14 -13.78 96.65 49.30
CA GLN A 14 -13.77 96.16 50.67
C GLN A 14 -12.96 97.07 51.60
N THR A 15 -11.76 97.48 51.18
CA THR A 15 -10.91 98.40 51.96
C THR A 15 -11.55 99.78 52.13
N LEU A 16 -12.30 100.24 51.11
CA LEU A 16 -13.00 101.52 51.16
C LEU A 16 -14.25 101.48 52.05
N ARG A 17 -14.81 100.30 52.32
CA ARG A 17 -15.86 100.09 53.33
C ARG A 17 -15.32 100.04 54.77
N SER A 18 -14.04 99.69 54.95
CA SER A 18 -13.43 99.47 56.27
C SER A 18 -12.58 100.63 56.79
N LEU A 19 -12.43 101.73 56.04
CA LEU A 19 -11.61 102.89 56.40
C LEU A 19 -12.47 104.17 56.55
N PRO A 20 -13.01 104.45 57.76
CA PRO A 20 -13.85 105.62 58.00
C PRO A 20 -13.07 106.95 58.10
N GLU A 21 -11.74 106.91 58.25
CA GLU A 21 -10.88 108.11 58.43
C GLU A 21 -10.58 108.90 57.15
N VAL A 22 -10.94 108.36 55.97
CA VAL A 22 -10.71 109.03 54.69
C VAL A 22 -11.77 110.12 54.47
N PRO A 23 -11.42 111.37 54.09
CA PRO A 23 -12.39 112.43 53.83
C PRO A 23 -13.51 112.00 52.86
N GLN A 24 -14.76 112.41 53.13
CA GLN A 24 -15.91 111.98 52.31
C GLN A 24 -15.76 112.34 50.82
N ALA A 25 -15.13 113.47 50.51
CA ALA A 25 -14.87 113.91 49.13
C ALA A 25 -13.95 112.93 48.37
N THR A 26 -12.87 112.47 48.99
CA THR A 26 -11.94 111.51 48.37
C THR A 26 -12.53 110.11 48.30
N GLN A 27 -13.35 109.71 49.29
CA GLN A 27 -14.13 108.47 49.18
C GLN A 27 -15.12 108.51 48.01
N HIS A 28 -15.79 109.64 47.79
CA HIS A 28 -16.73 109.82 46.68
C HIS A 28 -16.00 109.79 45.34
N GLU A 29 -14.84 110.44 45.22
CA GLU A 29 -14.00 110.41 44.02
C GLU A 29 -13.55 108.97 43.65
N ILE A 30 -13.06 108.20 44.63
CA ILE A 30 -12.65 106.81 44.40
C ILE A 30 -13.86 105.94 44.04
N LYS A 31 -15.02 106.13 44.69
CA LYS A 31 -16.27 105.42 44.34
C LYS A 31 -16.73 105.74 42.92
N ASN A 32 -16.64 106.99 42.48
CA ASN A 32 -17.01 107.41 41.13
C ASN A 32 -16.08 106.77 40.09
N ARG A 33 -14.77 106.79 40.32
CA ARG A 33 -13.79 106.10 39.47
C ARG A 33 -14.06 104.59 39.40
N LEU A 34 -14.34 103.94 40.54
CA LEU A 34 -14.71 102.53 40.56
C LEU A 34 -16.03 102.27 39.80
N ALA A 35 -17.01 103.16 39.92
CA ALA A 35 -18.28 103.05 39.20
C ALA A 35 -18.08 103.16 37.68
N GLU A 36 -17.19 104.02 37.20
CA GLU A 36 -16.79 104.16 35.79
C GLU A 36 -16.02 102.92 35.26
N PHE A 37 -15.15 102.34 36.09
CA PHE A 37 -14.38 101.14 35.71
C PHE A 37 -15.18 99.84 35.80
N ARG A 38 -16.26 99.79 36.60
CA ARG A 38 -17.11 98.62 36.77
C ARG A 38 -17.71 98.06 35.46
N PRO A 39 -18.32 98.86 34.55
CA PRO A 39 -18.85 98.34 33.28
C PRO A 39 -17.74 97.75 32.40
N HIS A 40 -16.58 98.40 32.31
CA HIS A 40 -15.43 97.90 31.55
C HIS A 40 -14.90 96.57 32.10
N LEU A 41 -14.83 96.42 33.43
CA LEU A 41 -14.43 95.17 34.07
C LEU A 41 -15.47 94.06 33.84
N ARG A 42 -16.77 94.39 33.92
CA ARG A 42 -17.86 93.45 33.61
C ARG A 42 -17.84 93.01 32.16
N GLU A 43 -17.55 93.90 31.24
CA GLU A 43 -17.40 93.59 29.81
C GLU A 43 -16.22 92.62 29.60
N LEU A 44 -15.03 92.95 30.10
CA LEU A 44 -13.85 92.08 30.01
C LEU A 44 -14.06 90.72 30.70
N GLU A 45 -14.76 90.70 31.83
CA GLU A 45 -15.22 89.47 32.45
C GLU A 45 -16.20 88.72 31.55
N GLY A 46 -17.16 89.39 30.93
CA GLY A 46 -18.09 88.81 29.96
C GLY A 46 -17.37 88.15 28.77
N TRP A 47 -16.43 88.84 28.14
CA TRP A 47 -15.60 88.30 27.05
C TRP A 47 -14.76 87.10 27.51
N ARG A 48 -14.22 87.15 28.74
CA ARG A 48 -13.47 86.02 29.32
C ARG A 48 -14.37 84.83 29.61
N HIS A 49 -15.55 85.03 30.17
CA HIS A 49 -16.51 83.95 30.42
C HIS A 49 -16.98 83.35 29.10
N TRP A 50 -17.36 84.18 28.13
CA TRP A 50 -17.72 83.77 26.77
C TRP A 50 -16.61 82.96 26.09
N GLY A 51 -15.35 83.43 26.15
CA GLY A 51 -14.22 82.69 25.60
C GLY A 51 -13.95 81.36 26.31
N THR A 52 -14.13 81.30 27.63
CA THR A 52 -13.97 80.03 28.38
C THR A 52 -15.13 79.07 28.16
N ASP A 53 -16.35 79.57 27.96
CA ASP A 53 -17.52 78.74 27.67
C ASP A 53 -17.48 78.23 26.24
N ARG A 54 -17.05 79.05 25.28
CA ARG A 54 -16.75 78.61 23.91
C ARG A 54 -15.68 77.50 23.88
N ALA A 55 -14.57 77.67 24.61
CA ALA A 55 -13.55 76.62 24.70
C ALA A 55 -14.08 75.33 25.36
N ARG A 56 -15.07 75.41 26.25
CA ARG A 56 -15.76 74.24 26.82
C ARG A 56 -16.69 73.59 25.80
N GLU A 57 -17.42 74.37 25.01
CA GLU A 57 -18.25 73.88 23.91
C GLU A 57 -17.40 73.17 22.86
N GLU A 58 -16.27 73.74 22.46
CA GLU A 58 -15.31 73.10 21.54
C GLU A 58 -14.80 71.75 22.09
N LEU A 59 -14.49 71.66 23.39
CA LEU A 59 -14.11 70.39 24.02
C LEU A 59 -15.26 69.37 24.07
N ILE A 60 -16.51 69.80 24.18
CA ILE A 60 -17.69 68.92 24.10
C ILE A 60 -17.86 68.40 22.68
N ASP A 61 -17.69 69.25 21.68
CA ASP A 61 -17.75 68.87 20.26
C ASP A 61 -16.64 67.88 19.91
N GLU A 62 -15.40 68.15 20.32
CA GLU A 62 -14.27 67.22 20.16
C GLU A 62 -14.56 65.86 20.83
N ALA A 63 -15.11 65.86 22.06
CA ALA A 63 -15.49 64.64 22.77
C ALA A 63 -16.64 63.89 22.07
N THR A 64 -17.57 64.60 21.46
CA THR A 64 -18.71 64.03 20.74
C THR A 64 -18.27 63.41 19.41
N GLN A 65 -17.40 64.09 18.66
CA GLN A 65 -16.79 63.54 17.43
C GLN A 65 -15.99 62.27 17.72
N LEU A 66 -15.35 62.18 18.89
CA LEU A 66 -14.59 61.00 19.31
C LEU A 66 -15.46 59.75 19.50
N ILE A 67 -16.77 59.92 19.75
CA ILE A 67 -17.71 58.79 19.90
C ILE A 67 -17.73 57.94 18.62
N THR A 68 -17.87 58.60 17.46
CA THR A 68 -17.97 57.96 16.15
C THR A 68 -16.64 57.84 15.40
N ALA A 69 -15.55 58.41 15.93
CA ALA A 69 -14.24 58.38 15.26
C ALA A 69 -13.64 56.98 15.15
N GLU A 70 -13.22 56.58 13.96
CA GLU A 70 -12.54 55.30 13.71
C GLU A 70 -11.05 55.38 14.02
N ILE A 71 -10.71 55.28 15.31
CA ILE A 71 -9.34 55.28 15.81
C ILE A 71 -9.06 54.09 16.72
N THR A 72 -7.78 53.78 16.92
CA THR A 72 -7.39 52.68 17.80
C THR A 72 -7.80 52.91 19.25
N ILE A 73 -8.07 51.82 19.98
CA ILE A 73 -8.49 51.84 21.39
C ILE A 73 -7.51 52.63 22.27
N LYS A 74 -6.20 52.48 22.04
CA LYS A 74 -5.15 53.22 22.77
C LYS A 74 -5.25 54.73 22.51
N LYS A 75 -5.30 55.14 21.24
CA LYS A 75 -5.42 56.56 20.87
C LYS A 75 -6.70 57.17 21.45
N ARG A 76 -7.81 56.44 21.40
CA ARG A 76 -9.09 56.86 22.00
C ARG A 76 -8.95 57.11 23.51
N ALA A 77 -8.31 56.20 24.24
CA ALA A 77 -8.06 56.35 25.67
C ALA A 77 -7.20 57.58 25.99
N ASP A 78 -6.14 57.79 25.23
CA ASP A 78 -5.21 58.93 25.37
C ASP A 78 -5.94 60.26 25.06
N THR A 79 -6.73 60.32 23.98
CA THR A 79 -7.50 61.52 23.62
C THR A 79 -8.54 61.89 24.69
N VAL A 80 -9.29 60.91 25.23
CA VAL A 80 -10.25 61.20 26.34
C VAL A 80 -9.52 61.74 27.57
N LYS A 81 -8.34 61.19 27.88
CA LYS A 81 -7.51 61.67 29.00
C LYS A 81 -7.05 63.11 28.77
N ASP A 82 -6.63 63.43 27.55
CA ASP A 82 -6.18 64.78 27.17
C ASP A 82 -7.32 65.79 27.17
N LEU A 83 -8.50 65.43 26.68
CA LEU A 83 -9.71 66.25 26.77
C LEU A 83 -10.04 66.59 28.23
N ARG A 84 -10.04 65.60 29.12
CA ARG A 84 -10.26 65.81 30.57
C ARG A 84 -9.19 66.70 31.19
N ASN A 85 -7.93 66.58 30.77
CA ASN A 85 -6.84 67.44 31.22
C ASN A 85 -6.98 68.89 30.72
N ARG A 86 -7.35 69.08 29.44
CA ARG A 86 -7.64 70.39 28.85
C ARG A 86 -8.81 71.07 29.55
N TRP A 87 -9.88 70.33 29.83
CA TRP A 87 -11.02 70.84 30.60
C TRP A 87 -10.59 71.34 32.00
N LYS A 88 -9.79 70.56 32.73
CA LYS A 88 -9.26 70.96 34.06
C LYS A 88 -8.44 72.26 34.00
N LYS A 89 -7.72 72.51 32.90
CA LYS A 89 -6.90 73.72 32.71
C LYS A 89 -7.73 75.00 32.51
N LEU A 90 -9.01 74.91 32.12
CA LEU A 90 -9.89 76.06 31.91
C LEU A 90 -10.34 76.76 33.22
N GLY A 91 -10.07 76.17 34.39
CA GLY A 91 -10.26 76.81 35.70
C GLY A 91 -11.72 76.88 36.21
N LYS A 92 -11.95 77.65 37.29
CA LYS A 92 -13.24 77.75 38.00
C LYS A 92 -14.35 78.28 37.09
N ILE A 93 -15.55 77.69 37.23
CA ILE A 93 -16.72 77.97 36.40
C ILE A 93 -17.78 78.73 37.22
N ASP A 94 -18.61 79.52 36.53
CA ASP A 94 -19.86 80.03 37.11
C ASP A 94 -20.77 78.86 37.55
N PRO A 95 -21.40 78.92 38.75
CA PRO A 95 -22.15 77.80 39.31
C PRO A 95 -23.33 77.30 38.46
N LYS A 96 -23.95 78.16 37.63
CA LYS A 96 -25.15 77.83 36.85
C LYS A 96 -24.81 77.32 35.45
N SER A 97 -24.04 78.07 34.65
CA SER A 97 -23.68 77.64 33.28
C SER A 97 -22.67 76.48 33.28
N GLY A 98 -21.76 76.46 34.25
CA GLY A 98 -20.70 75.46 34.34
C GLY A 98 -21.16 74.05 34.63
N ARG A 99 -22.23 73.91 35.42
CA ARG A 99 -22.78 72.60 35.77
C ARG A 99 -23.41 71.91 34.55
N ALA A 100 -24.10 72.67 33.70
CA ALA A 100 -24.72 72.16 32.49
C ALA A 100 -23.66 71.74 31.44
N LEU A 101 -22.66 72.60 31.19
CA LEU A 101 -21.56 72.29 30.26
C LEU A 101 -20.71 71.11 30.75
N TRP A 102 -20.40 71.04 32.04
CA TRP A 102 -19.70 69.89 32.63
C TRP A 102 -20.45 68.58 32.44
N LYS A 103 -21.77 68.57 32.70
CA LYS A 103 -22.59 67.36 32.54
C LYS A 103 -22.55 66.85 31.10
N LYS A 104 -22.67 67.75 30.11
CA LYS A 104 -22.57 67.40 28.68
C LYS A 104 -21.18 66.86 28.33
N PHE A 105 -20.13 67.53 28.79
CA PHE A 105 -18.74 67.12 28.54
C PHE A 105 -18.42 65.75 29.15
N ASP A 106 -18.79 65.54 30.41
CA ASP A 106 -18.54 64.28 31.12
C ASP A 106 -19.32 63.13 30.48
N GLN A 107 -20.56 63.38 30.05
CA GLN A 107 -21.36 62.41 29.30
C GLN A 107 -20.69 62.05 27.96
N ALA A 108 -20.27 63.05 27.17
CA ALA A 108 -19.59 62.83 25.90
C ALA A 108 -18.26 62.05 26.08
N CYS A 109 -17.45 62.44 27.08
CA CYS A 109 -16.21 61.73 27.42
C CYS A 109 -16.47 60.29 27.90
N THR A 110 -17.54 60.06 28.66
CA THR A 110 -17.93 58.72 29.12
C THR A 110 -18.35 57.85 27.95
N GLN A 111 -19.20 58.36 27.05
CA GLN A 111 -19.61 57.66 25.83
C GLN A 111 -18.43 57.36 24.90
N ALA A 112 -17.52 58.33 24.73
CA ALA A 112 -16.31 58.15 23.91
C ALA A 112 -15.34 57.12 24.50
N TYR A 113 -15.32 56.92 25.83
CA TYR A 113 -14.46 55.96 26.51
C TYR A 113 -15.06 54.54 26.62
N GLU A 114 -16.37 54.38 26.42
CA GLU A 114 -17.06 53.08 26.58
C GLU A 114 -16.43 51.94 25.74
N PRO A 115 -16.01 52.15 24.47
CA PRO A 115 -15.31 51.09 23.70
C PRO A 115 -14.00 50.64 24.33
N VAL A 116 -13.25 51.56 24.96
CA VAL A 116 -12.00 51.24 25.67
C VAL A 116 -12.27 50.38 26.90
N LYS A 117 -13.30 50.76 27.66
CA LYS A 117 -13.75 49.99 28.83
C LYS A 117 -14.21 48.58 28.41
N SER A 118 -15.00 48.46 27.36
CA SER A 118 -15.44 47.16 26.83
C SER A 118 -14.27 46.31 26.35
N HIS A 119 -13.31 46.87 25.61
CA HIS A 119 -12.14 46.13 25.12
C HIS A 119 -11.28 45.61 26.28
N THR A 120 -10.97 46.47 27.25
CA THR A 120 -10.15 46.08 28.41
C THR A 120 -10.86 45.08 29.33
N ALA A 121 -12.19 45.15 29.44
CA ALA A 121 -12.98 44.11 30.11
C ALA A 121 -12.91 42.78 29.35
N ALA A 122 -13.11 42.78 28.03
CA ALA A 122 -13.03 41.58 27.20
C ALA A 122 -11.63 40.94 27.22
N GLU A 123 -10.55 41.73 27.19
CA GLU A 123 -9.18 41.22 27.34
C GLU A 123 -8.94 40.61 28.72
N ARG A 124 -9.50 41.21 29.78
CA ARG A 124 -9.41 40.66 31.14
C ARG A 124 -10.15 39.33 31.21
N ASP A 125 -11.36 39.26 30.68
CA ASP A 125 -12.16 38.05 30.65
C ASP A 125 -11.48 36.95 29.82
N ALA A 126 -10.87 37.30 28.68
CA ALA A 126 -10.09 36.38 27.87
C ALA A 126 -8.87 35.84 28.66
N ARG A 127 -8.12 36.69 29.37
CA ARG A 127 -7.00 36.25 30.21
C ARG A 127 -7.45 35.37 31.37
N ASN A 128 -8.62 35.65 31.96
CA ASN A 128 -9.20 34.81 33.01
C ASN A 128 -9.62 33.44 32.45
N LYS A 129 -10.27 33.38 31.28
CA LYS A 129 -10.59 32.12 30.57
C LYS A 129 -9.33 31.32 30.21
N ASN A 130 -8.28 32.00 29.77
CA ASN A 130 -6.97 31.38 29.50
C ASN A 130 -6.37 30.79 30.79
N LEU A 131 -6.51 31.49 31.93
CA LEU A 131 -6.04 30.99 33.22
C LEU A 131 -6.79 29.72 33.64
N GLU A 132 -8.12 29.71 33.53
CA GLU A 132 -8.93 28.51 33.84
C GLU A 132 -8.60 27.34 32.90
N THR A 133 -8.36 27.63 31.61
CA THR A 133 -7.88 26.62 30.65
C THR A 133 -6.53 26.04 31.09
N ARG A 134 -5.58 26.89 31.49
CA ARG A 134 -4.27 26.48 31.98
C ARG A 134 -4.35 25.67 33.28
N LYS A 135 -5.25 26.02 34.21
CA LYS A 135 -5.54 25.23 35.42
C LYS A 135 -6.09 23.85 35.08
N THR A 136 -7.07 23.80 34.19
CA THR A 136 -7.65 22.53 33.71
C THR A 136 -6.57 21.63 33.10
N ILE A 137 -5.64 22.19 32.32
CA ILE A 137 -4.52 21.43 31.76
C ILE A 137 -3.62 20.85 32.87
N CYS A 138 -3.28 21.64 33.89
CA CYS A 138 -2.47 21.16 35.02
C CYS A 138 -3.19 20.02 35.77
N GLU A 139 -4.48 20.19 36.08
CA GLU A 139 -5.29 19.16 36.71
C GLU A 139 -5.37 17.88 35.87
N GLN A 140 -5.47 18.01 34.55
CA GLN A 140 -5.49 16.86 33.65
C GLN A 140 -4.12 16.15 33.57
N LEU A 141 -3.02 16.89 33.64
CA LEU A 141 -1.67 16.30 33.72
C LEU A 141 -1.47 15.56 35.04
N GLU A 142 -1.80 16.19 36.16
CA GLU A 142 -1.70 15.60 37.50
C GLU A 142 -2.56 14.34 37.63
N LYS A 143 -3.77 14.34 37.04
CA LYS A 143 -4.63 13.15 36.99
C LYS A 143 -4.05 12.00 36.19
N ILE A 144 -3.28 12.27 35.13
CA ILE A 144 -2.59 11.17 34.42
C ILE A 144 -1.67 10.46 35.40
N THR A 145 -0.88 11.19 36.19
CA THR A 145 0.01 10.56 37.17
C THR A 145 -0.75 9.84 38.28
N ALA A 146 -1.76 10.49 38.85
CA ALA A 146 -2.49 9.99 40.01
C ALA A 146 -3.35 8.76 39.69
N ASP A 147 -3.99 8.72 38.53
CA ASP A 147 -4.91 7.64 38.14
C ASP A 147 -4.20 6.47 37.44
N THR A 148 -2.91 6.61 37.09
CA THR A 148 -2.17 5.55 36.39
C THR A 148 -1.66 4.50 37.37
N ASP A 149 -2.01 3.24 37.13
CA ASP A 149 -1.30 2.10 37.73
C ASP A 149 0.03 1.89 37.02
N TRP A 150 1.11 2.36 37.65
CA TRP A 150 2.48 2.24 37.13
C TRP A 150 3.01 0.80 37.06
N LYS A 151 2.27 -0.20 37.55
CA LYS A 151 2.61 -1.63 37.34
C LYS A 151 2.14 -2.13 35.99
N THR A 152 1.01 -1.64 35.48
CA THR A 152 0.45 -2.02 34.17
C THR A 152 -0.05 -0.78 33.40
N PRO A 153 0.84 0.16 33.05
CA PRO A 153 0.45 1.40 32.40
C PRO A 153 0.10 1.22 30.91
N ASP A 154 -0.94 1.91 30.44
CA ASP A 154 -1.19 2.09 29.00
C ASP A 154 -0.34 3.24 28.47
N TRP A 155 0.92 2.92 28.13
CA TRP A 155 1.90 3.88 27.65
C TRP A 155 1.45 4.68 26.42
N ARG A 156 0.65 4.08 25.52
CA ARG A 156 0.20 4.75 24.29
C ARG A 156 -0.85 5.81 24.60
N ASP A 157 -1.80 5.51 25.49
CA ASP A 157 -2.79 6.51 25.93
C ASP A 157 -2.12 7.65 26.70
N ILE A 158 -1.20 7.31 27.62
CA ILE A 158 -0.47 8.28 28.43
C ILE A 158 0.31 9.26 27.54
N ASP A 159 1.16 8.76 26.62
CA ASP A 159 1.96 9.61 25.73
C ASP A 159 1.08 10.48 24.81
N LYS A 160 -0.03 9.93 24.29
CA LYS A 160 -0.98 10.67 23.46
C LYS A 160 -1.65 11.81 24.24
N ARG A 161 -2.15 11.55 25.44
CA ARG A 161 -2.81 12.56 26.29
C ARG A 161 -1.81 13.62 26.74
N PHE A 162 -0.63 13.22 27.16
CA PHE A 162 0.45 14.11 27.56
C PHE A 162 0.84 15.09 26.44
N ASN A 163 1.10 14.57 25.23
CA ASN A 163 1.45 15.40 24.07
C ASN A 163 0.30 16.35 23.66
N LYS A 164 -0.95 15.89 23.76
CA LYS A 164 -2.13 16.73 23.53
C LYS A 164 -2.18 17.90 24.53
N LEU A 165 -1.98 17.63 25.82
CA LEU A 165 -2.01 18.65 26.87
C LEU A 165 -0.87 19.66 26.73
N ARG A 166 0.35 19.22 26.40
CA ARG A 166 1.47 20.13 26.08
C ARG A 166 1.20 21.01 24.86
N SER A 167 0.50 20.49 23.86
CA SER A 167 0.07 21.27 22.71
C SER A 167 -0.99 22.31 23.10
N GLN A 168 -2.00 21.91 23.87
CA GLN A 168 -3.02 22.82 24.40
C GLN A 168 -2.41 23.93 25.25
N TRP A 169 -1.43 23.62 26.11
CA TRP A 169 -0.71 24.61 26.92
C TRP A 169 -0.02 25.69 26.10
N ARG A 170 0.63 25.29 24.99
CA ARG A 170 1.26 26.22 24.04
C ARG A 170 0.22 27.14 23.38
N ASN A 171 -0.99 26.66 23.19
CA ASN A 171 -2.08 27.39 22.52
C ASN A 171 -3.03 28.13 23.49
N ALA A 172 -2.88 27.98 24.81
CA ALA A 172 -3.82 28.48 25.82
C ALA A 172 -3.77 30.01 26.06
N GLY A 173 -3.18 30.79 25.15
CA GLY A 173 -3.16 32.26 25.20
C GLY A 173 -2.44 32.86 26.42
N ALA A 174 -2.41 34.20 26.51
CA ALA A 174 -1.76 34.91 27.62
C ALA A 174 -2.64 34.94 28.88
N VAL A 175 -2.00 34.93 30.04
CA VAL A 175 -2.65 35.10 31.36
C VAL A 175 -2.15 36.37 32.05
N ASN A 176 -2.78 36.75 33.16
CA ASN A 176 -2.32 37.88 33.96
C ASN A 176 -0.93 37.60 34.53
N ARG A 177 -0.07 38.63 34.55
CA ARG A 177 1.31 38.54 35.03
C ARG A 177 1.44 38.00 36.46
N LYS A 178 0.47 38.32 37.33
CA LYS A 178 0.45 37.86 38.72
C LYS A 178 0.23 36.34 38.85
N ASP A 179 -0.50 35.75 37.91
CA ASP A 179 -0.93 34.34 37.97
C ASP A 179 0.04 33.44 37.17
N TRP A 180 0.81 34.02 36.24
CA TRP A 180 1.70 33.29 35.33
C TRP A 180 2.73 32.41 36.05
N ASN A 181 3.44 32.96 37.04
CA ASN A 181 4.52 32.20 37.68
C ASN A 181 3.99 30.95 38.39
N ALA A 182 2.94 31.11 39.20
CA ALA A 182 2.34 30.00 39.94
C ALA A 182 1.79 28.90 39.01
N ILE A 183 1.08 29.29 37.93
CA ILE A 183 0.51 28.30 37.01
C ILE A 183 1.59 27.61 36.16
N ASN A 184 2.65 28.33 35.79
CA ASN A 184 3.76 27.78 35.01
C ASN A 184 4.63 26.82 35.85
N GLU A 185 4.86 27.13 37.13
CA GLU A 185 5.54 26.22 38.07
C GLU A 185 4.74 24.92 38.26
N ARG A 186 3.42 25.02 38.49
CA ARG A 186 2.53 23.85 38.59
C ARG A 186 2.56 22.99 37.32
N PHE A 187 2.49 23.62 36.15
CA PHE A 187 2.59 22.93 34.86
C PHE A 187 3.94 22.20 34.70
N ASN A 188 5.05 22.89 34.98
CA ASN A 188 6.37 22.31 34.85
C ASN A 188 6.58 21.13 35.80
N ALA A 189 6.11 21.22 37.05
CA ALA A 189 6.18 20.12 38.00
C ALA A 189 5.46 18.86 37.49
N ALA A 190 4.20 19.01 37.03
CA ALA A 190 3.43 17.91 36.48
C ALA A 190 4.02 17.35 35.18
N VAL A 191 4.63 18.21 34.35
CA VAL A 191 5.34 17.79 33.13
C VAL A 191 6.60 17.01 33.46
N THR A 192 7.42 17.48 34.41
CA THR A 192 8.65 16.81 34.82
C THR A 192 8.36 15.41 35.36
N GLU A 193 7.37 15.27 36.22
CA GLU A 193 6.97 13.97 36.79
C GLU A 193 6.55 12.98 35.70
N LEU A 194 5.70 13.39 34.75
CA LEU A 194 5.29 12.53 33.63
C LEU A 194 6.42 12.24 32.65
N ASP A 195 7.28 13.23 32.35
CA ASP A 195 8.43 13.04 31.46
C ASP A 195 9.42 12.02 32.04
N GLU A 196 9.62 11.96 33.37
CA GLU A 196 10.47 10.94 34.00
C GLU A 196 9.98 9.51 33.74
N HIS A 197 8.67 9.27 33.89
CA HIS A 197 8.07 7.97 33.57
C HIS A 197 8.18 7.63 32.09
N LEU A 198 7.85 8.59 31.21
CA LEU A 198 7.92 8.40 29.76
C LEU A 198 9.35 8.20 29.26
N ASP A 199 10.34 8.89 29.83
CA ASP A 199 11.75 8.73 29.46
C ASP A 199 12.30 7.37 29.89
N ASN A 200 11.90 6.87 31.06
CA ASN A 200 12.24 5.50 31.47
C ASN A 200 11.67 4.47 30.48
N GLU A 201 10.40 4.60 30.09
CA GLU A 201 9.80 3.69 29.12
C GLU A 201 10.42 3.84 27.72
N ARG A 202 10.75 5.06 27.28
CA ARG A 202 11.49 5.29 26.03
C ARG A 202 12.82 4.53 26.02
N ARG A 203 13.55 4.52 27.15
CA ARG A 203 14.79 3.76 27.32
C ARG A 203 14.56 2.25 27.27
N ILE A 204 13.53 1.74 27.94
CA ILE A 204 13.15 0.32 27.90
C ILE A 204 12.81 -0.10 26.46
N SER A 205 11.94 0.67 25.80
CA SER A 205 11.52 0.45 24.41
C SER A 205 12.70 0.53 23.43
N TYR A 206 13.65 1.44 23.66
CA TYR A 206 14.90 1.53 22.89
C TYR A 206 15.73 0.26 23.05
N ASN A 207 16.04 -0.13 24.29
CA ASN A 207 16.87 -1.31 24.58
C ASN A 207 16.24 -2.60 24.05
N ARG A 208 14.91 -2.76 24.18
CA ARG A 208 14.19 -3.91 23.60
C ARG A 208 14.36 -3.98 22.09
N ARG A 209 14.30 -2.86 21.39
CA ARG A 209 14.48 -2.80 19.93
C ARG A 209 15.93 -3.04 19.53
N VAL A 210 16.90 -2.56 20.30
CA VAL A 210 18.32 -2.93 20.12
C VAL A 210 18.51 -4.44 20.25
N ALA A 211 17.96 -5.06 21.30
CA ALA A 211 18.04 -6.51 21.48
C ALA A 211 17.34 -7.30 20.35
N LEU A 212 16.25 -6.78 19.79
CA LEU A 212 15.61 -7.37 18.60
C LEU A 212 16.53 -7.31 17.37
N ILE A 213 17.21 -6.18 17.16
CA ILE A 213 18.19 -6.05 16.07
C ILE A 213 19.31 -7.04 16.27
N GLU A 214 19.92 -7.11 17.47
CA GLU A 214 21.00 -8.04 17.79
C GLU A 214 20.56 -9.50 17.56
N LYS A 215 19.33 -9.86 17.96
CA LYS A 215 18.77 -11.20 17.73
C LYS A 215 18.66 -11.53 16.25
N VAL A 216 18.20 -10.59 15.42
CA VAL A 216 18.07 -10.80 13.95
C VAL A 216 19.44 -10.81 13.28
N GLU A 217 20.35 -9.92 13.70
CA GLU A 217 21.73 -9.86 13.19
C GLU A 217 22.50 -11.17 13.46
N ALA A 218 22.31 -11.78 14.63
CA ALA A 218 22.99 -13.03 14.99
C ALA A 218 22.58 -14.24 14.14
N ILE A 219 21.38 -14.21 13.54
CA ILE A 219 20.83 -15.33 12.76
C ILE A 219 20.75 -15.04 11.26
N LYS A 220 21.09 -13.81 10.84
CA LYS A 220 20.89 -13.40 9.44
C LYS A 220 21.68 -14.27 8.46
N ASP A 221 22.80 -14.84 8.91
CA ASP A 221 23.71 -15.71 8.15
C ASP A 221 23.59 -17.19 8.54
N ASN A 222 22.56 -17.56 9.33
CA ASN A 222 22.35 -18.95 9.75
C ASN A 222 21.97 -19.84 8.56
N GLU A 223 22.54 -21.05 8.51
CA GLU A 223 22.26 -22.07 7.49
C GLU A 223 20.77 -22.47 7.46
N ASP A 224 20.14 -22.54 8.63
CA ASP A 224 18.69 -22.77 8.73
C ASP A 224 17.91 -21.48 8.38
N LEU A 225 17.65 -21.33 7.08
CA LEU A 225 16.88 -20.21 6.55
C LEU A 225 15.44 -20.18 7.08
N ALA A 226 14.82 -21.33 7.38
CA ALA A 226 13.46 -21.37 7.89
C ALA A 226 13.39 -20.76 9.30
N LEU A 227 14.35 -21.10 10.16
CA LEU A 227 14.51 -20.51 11.49
C LEU A 227 14.78 -18.99 11.41
N ALA A 228 15.65 -18.57 10.47
CA ALA A 228 15.96 -17.16 10.25
C ALA A 228 14.71 -16.36 9.85
N ILE A 229 13.91 -16.86 8.89
CA ILE A 229 12.66 -16.25 8.44
C ILE A 229 11.64 -16.17 9.59
N GLN A 230 11.48 -17.24 10.36
CA GLN A 230 10.52 -17.25 11.46
C GLN A 230 10.89 -16.23 12.54
N THR A 231 12.16 -16.17 12.90
CA THR A 231 12.64 -15.19 13.88
C THR A 231 12.54 -13.76 13.36
N ALA A 232 12.80 -13.52 12.07
CA ALA A 232 12.58 -12.23 11.42
C ALA A 232 11.11 -11.78 11.53
N LYS A 233 10.16 -12.69 11.24
CA LYS A 233 8.71 -12.41 11.37
C LYS A 233 8.31 -12.10 12.82
N ASP A 234 8.83 -12.86 13.78
CA ASP A 234 8.52 -12.65 15.20
C ASP A 234 9.12 -11.35 15.74
N ALA A 235 10.32 -10.99 15.27
CA ALA A 235 10.94 -9.70 15.56
C ALA A 235 10.14 -8.53 14.95
N GLN A 236 9.66 -8.66 13.71
CA GLN A 236 8.79 -7.65 13.07
C GLN A 236 7.49 -7.43 13.85
N LYS A 237 6.84 -8.51 14.32
CA LYS A 237 5.65 -8.41 15.19
C LYS A 237 5.96 -7.69 16.50
N SER A 238 7.12 -7.97 17.09
CA SER A 238 7.56 -7.44 18.39
C SER A 238 8.13 -6.02 18.33
N TRP A 239 8.35 -5.46 17.13
CA TRP A 239 9.02 -4.17 16.92
C TRP A 239 8.26 -2.95 17.45
N GLN A 240 6.94 -3.05 17.59
CA GLN A 240 6.07 -1.89 17.82
C GLN A 240 6.48 -1.07 19.05
N PRO A 241 6.69 0.25 18.94
CA PRO A 241 7.02 1.08 20.10
C PRO A 241 5.83 1.18 21.08
N THR A 242 6.17 1.25 22.36
CA THR A 242 5.24 1.53 23.47
C THR A 242 5.03 3.04 23.64
N VAL A 243 6.12 3.82 23.58
CA VAL A 243 6.14 5.31 23.57
C VAL A 243 6.94 5.80 22.36
N THR A 244 6.56 6.95 21.81
CA THR A 244 7.32 7.62 20.74
C THR A 244 8.70 8.03 21.27
N GLY A 245 9.74 7.56 20.58
CA GLY A 245 11.13 7.88 20.86
C GLY A 245 11.58 9.15 20.14
N LYS A 246 12.87 9.49 20.29
CA LYS A 246 13.46 10.59 19.53
C LYS A 246 13.54 10.20 18.06
N ARG A 247 13.08 11.07 17.17
CA ARG A 247 13.04 10.82 15.71
C ARG A 247 14.36 10.29 15.13
N GLY A 248 15.51 10.82 15.59
CA GLY A 248 16.83 10.37 15.12
C GLY A 248 17.14 8.92 15.51
N ASP A 249 16.86 8.55 16.75
CA ASP A 249 17.07 7.19 17.26
C ASP A 249 16.14 6.19 16.57
N GLU A 250 14.88 6.56 16.38
CA GLU A 250 13.90 5.71 15.67
C GLU A 250 14.32 5.44 14.23
N GLN A 251 14.76 6.46 13.51
CA GLN A 251 15.24 6.30 12.14
C GLN A 251 16.48 5.41 12.07
N LYS A 252 17.42 5.57 13.00
CA LYS A 252 18.64 4.77 13.06
C LYS A 252 18.32 3.30 13.35
N LEU A 253 17.52 3.03 14.39
CA LEU A 253 17.10 1.68 14.77
C LEU A 253 16.32 1.01 13.64
N TRP A 254 15.38 1.71 13.01
CA TRP A 254 14.61 1.16 11.90
C TRP A 254 15.48 0.81 10.70
N LYS A 255 16.44 1.67 10.35
CA LYS A 255 17.38 1.39 9.24
C LYS A 255 18.19 0.12 9.49
N GLN A 256 18.73 -0.03 10.70
CA GLN A 256 19.51 -1.22 11.08
C GLN A 256 18.64 -2.48 11.07
N PHE A 257 17.47 -2.42 11.73
CA PHE A 257 16.53 -3.52 11.77
C PHE A 257 16.08 -3.95 10.38
N ARG A 258 15.74 -2.98 9.52
CA ARG A 258 15.27 -3.25 8.16
C ARG A 258 16.36 -3.91 7.32
N ALA A 259 17.60 -3.44 7.40
CA ALA A 259 18.73 -4.03 6.69
C ALA A 259 18.96 -5.51 7.07
N ALA A 260 18.90 -5.83 8.36
CA ALA A 260 19.06 -7.21 8.83
C ALA A 260 17.93 -8.13 8.35
N ILE A 261 16.69 -7.61 8.35
CA ILE A 261 15.51 -8.34 7.85
C ILE A 261 15.60 -8.53 6.33
N ASP A 262 15.95 -7.48 5.59
CA ASP A 262 16.09 -7.56 4.13
C ASP A 262 17.10 -8.60 3.71
N HIS A 263 18.25 -8.67 4.39
CA HIS A 263 19.25 -9.70 4.13
C HIS A 263 18.69 -11.14 4.18
N ILE A 264 17.84 -11.45 5.17
CA ILE A 264 17.23 -12.78 5.31
C ILE A 264 16.25 -13.07 4.17
N PHE A 265 15.42 -12.09 3.80
CA PHE A 265 14.42 -12.25 2.76
C PHE A 265 15.00 -12.21 1.34
N ASP A 266 16.09 -11.47 1.13
CA ASP A 266 16.85 -11.47 -0.12
C ASP A 266 17.47 -12.85 -0.34
N ARG A 267 18.05 -13.46 0.69
CA ARG A 267 18.56 -14.85 0.59
C ARG A 267 17.46 -15.88 0.33
N ASP A 268 16.28 -15.71 0.94
CA ASP A 268 15.10 -16.54 0.68
C ASP A 268 14.58 -16.38 -0.76
N LYS A 269 14.63 -15.15 -1.28
CA LYS A 269 14.31 -14.87 -2.68
C LYS A 269 15.30 -15.52 -3.62
N GLU A 270 16.60 -15.35 -3.40
CA GLU A 270 17.67 -15.97 -4.20
C GLU A 270 17.54 -17.49 -4.22
N ARG A 271 17.26 -18.11 -3.05
CA ARG A 271 17.04 -19.56 -2.97
C ARG A 271 15.85 -20.01 -3.81
N ARG A 272 14.72 -19.31 -3.73
CA ARG A 272 13.53 -19.62 -4.55
C ARG A 272 13.77 -19.39 -6.03
N GLU A 273 14.53 -18.37 -6.40
CA GLU A 273 14.89 -18.10 -7.79
C GLU A 273 15.76 -19.24 -8.34
N SER A 274 16.78 -19.69 -7.59
CA SER A 274 17.60 -20.86 -7.95
C SER A 274 16.77 -22.13 -8.10
N ASP A 275 15.95 -22.48 -7.10
CA ASP A 275 15.10 -23.68 -7.14
C ASP A 275 14.12 -23.63 -8.34
N SER A 276 13.60 -22.43 -8.65
CA SER A 276 12.72 -22.19 -9.80
C SER A 276 13.47 -22.32 -11.13
N GLU A 277 14.70 -21.80 -11.24
CA GLU A 277 15.54 -21.91 -12.43
C GLU A 277 15.90 -23.37 -12.71
N GLU A 278 16.32 -24.13 -11.70
CA GLU A 278 16.58 -25.57 -11.80
C GLU A 278 15.33 -26.32 -12.30
N THR A 279 14.19 -26.05 -11.69
CA THR A 279 12.91 -26.66 -12.10
C THR A 279 12.54 -26.28 -13.53
N ASN A 280 12.72 -25.02 -13.93
CA ASN A 280 12.44 -24.55 -15.28
C ASN A 280 13.40 -25.14 -16.31
N ALA A 281 14.67 -25.37 -15.96
CA ALA A 281 15.65 -26.04 -16.81
C ALA A 281 15.21 -27.48 -17.09
N LEU A 282 14.84 -28.24 -16.06
CA LEU A 282 14.31 -29.61 -16.20
C LEU A 282 13.04 -29.64 -17.08
N LEU A 283 12.12 -28.68 -16.90
CA LEU A 283 10.94 -28.58 -17.75
C LEU A 283 11.28 -28.30 -19.21
N ARG A 284 12.28 -27.46 -19.49
CA ARG A 284 12.73 -27.17 -20.86
C ARG A 284 13.32 -28.40 -21.52
N GLU A 285 14.13 -29.18 -20.80
CA GLU A 285 14.70 -30.43 -21.32
C GLU A 285 13.59 -31.44 -21.65
N LYS A 286 12.63 -31.63 -20.74
CA LYS A 286 11.47 -32.51 -20.99
C LYS A 286 10.59 -32.02 -22.15
N GLN A 287 10.41 -30.71 -22.32
CA GLN A 287 9.74 -30.15 -23.49
C GLN A 287 10.51 -30.39 -24.79
N ALA A 288 11.84 -30.28 -24.76
CA ALA A 288 12.69 -30.57 -25.91
C ALA A 288 12.57 -32.05 -26.33
N ILE A 289 12.53 -32.98 -25.36
CA ILE A 289 12.27 -34.41 -25.62
C ILE A 289 10.93 -34.59 -26.34
N CYS A 290 9.86 -33.96 -25.85
CA CYS A 290 8.54 -34.04 -26.51
C CYS A 290 8.61 -33.56 -27.97
N GLY A 291 9.26 -32.42 -28.22
CA GLY A 291 9.42 -31.88 -29.57
C GLY A 291 10.26 -32.78 -30.49
N SER A 292 11.29 -33.44 -29.95
CA SER A 292 12.07 -34.43 -30.70
C SER A 292 11.25 -35.67 -31.04
N LEU A 293 10.47 -36.20 -30.10
CA LEU A 293 9.58 -37.35 -30.35
C LEU A 293 8.51 -37.03 -31.41
N GLU A 294 7.89 -35.84 -31.33
CA GLU A 294 6.93 -35.39 -32.34
C GLU A 294 7.55 -35.35 -33.74
N LYS A 295 8.79 -34.86 -33.88
CA LYS A 295 9.52 -34.87 -35.16
C LYS A 295 9.83 -36.28 -35.65
N LEU A 296 10.21 -37.20 -34.75
CA LEU A 296 10.47 -38.59 -35.13
C LEU A 296 9.19 -39.29 -35.58
N ALA A 297 8.03 -38.94 -35.00
CA ALA A 297 6.73 -39.48 -35.43
C ALA A 297 6.28 -38.99 -36.82
N GLU A 298 6.85 -37.90 -37.34
CA GLU A 298 6.58 -37.38 -38.68
C GLU A 298 7.44 -38.02 -39.79
N LEU A 299 8.45 -38.82 -39.42
CA LEU A 299 9.29 -39.56 -40.37
C LEU A 299 8.45 -40.60 -41.14
N LYS A 300 8.94 -40.99 -42.33
CA LYS A 300 8.23 -41.91 -43.22
C LYS A 300 9.15 -43.06 -43.64
N ASN A 301 8.55 -44.18 -44.04
CA ASN A 301 9.26 -45.32 -44.61
C ASN A 301 10.36 -45.85 -43.67
N ASP A 302 11.51 -46.23 -44.24
CA ASP A 302 12.64 -46.80 -43.51
C ASP A 302 13.25 -45.82 -42.49
N ASP A 303 13.15 -44.50 -42.71
CA ASP A 303 13.64 -43.50 -41.76
C ASP A 303 12.88 -43.57 -40.43
N LEU A 304 11.56 -43.86 -40.48
CA LEU A 304 10.74 -44.05 -39.27
C LEU A 304 11.14 -45.34 -38.53
N LEU A 305 11.45 -46.41 -39.26
CA LEU A 305 11.86 -47.68 -38.67
C LEU A 305 13.24 -47.57 -38.00
N ASN A 306 14.17 -46.86 -38.63
CA ASN A 306 15.51 -46.61 -38.11
C ASN A 306 15.52 -45.68 -36.89
N ALA A 307 14.48 -44.83 -36.73
CA ALA A 307 14.34 -43.90 -35.62
C ALA A 307 14.04 -44.57 -34.25
N GLN A 308 13.69 -45.87 -34.22
CA GLN A 308 13.36 -46.58 -32.97
C GLN A 308 14.47 -46.50 -31.91
N SER A 309 15.73 -46.59 -32.34
CA SER A 309 16.87 -46.49 -31.43
C SER A 309 17.00 -45.10 -30.80
N GLU A 310 16.66 -44.04 -31.53
CA GLU A 310 16.64 -42.67 -31.01
C GLU A 310 15.45 -42.42 -30.08
N VAL A 311 14.28 -42.99 -30.36
CA VAL A 311 13.12 -42.94 -29.45
C VAL A 311 13.45 -43.58 -28.11
N HIS A 312 14.09 -44.76 -28.10
CA HIS A 312 14.47 -45.41 -26.85
C HIS A 312 15.51 -44.59 -26.06
N LYS A 313 16.45 -43.91 -26.72
CA LYS A 313 17.37 -42.96 -26.06
C LYS A 313 16.63 -41.77 -25.44
N LEU A 314 15.58 -41.27 -26.11
CA LEU A 314 14.77 -40.16 -25.60
C LEU A 314 13.89 -40.58 -24.42
N GLU A 315 13.39 -41.82 -24.42
CA GLU A 315 12.68 -42.45 -23.30
C GLU A 315 13.58 -42.58 -22.08
N GLN A 316 14.78 -43.14 -22.23
CA GLN A 316 15.76 -43.22 -21.14
C GLN A 316 16.08 -41.84 -20.56
N LYS A 317 16.36 -40.85 -21.43
CA LYS A 317 16.59 -39.46 -20.98
C LYS A 317 15.38 -38.87 -20.25
N TRP A 318 14.16 -39.22 -20.65
CA TRP A 318 12.97 -38.74 -19.97
C TRP A 318 12.87 -39.31 -18.55
N ASP A 319 13.16 -40.59 -18.39
CA ASP A 319 13.12 -41.30 -17.10
C ASP A 319 14.25 -40.85 -16.17
N ASP A 320 15.46 -40.65 -16.70
CA ASP A 320 16.62 -40.14 -15.95
C ASP A 320 16.36 -38.76 -15.32
N LEU A 321 15.57 -37.91 -15.99
CA LEU A 321 15.17 -36.60 -15.48
C LEU A 321 14.15 -36.66 -14.33
N GLY A 322 13.60 -37.84 -14.02
CA GLY A 322 12.67 -38.06 -12.91
C GLY A 322 11.31 -37.36 -13.06
N ASP A 323 10.51 -37.42 -11.99
CA ASP A 323 9.18 -36.83 -11.92
C ASP A 323 9.20 -35.45 -11.22
N ILE A 324 8.47 -34.48 -11.77
CA ILE A 324 8.43 -33.10 -11.27
C ILE A 324 7.03 -32.79 -10.76
N LYS A 325 6.87 -32.63 -9.44
CA LYS A 325 5.56 -32.42 -8.79
C LYS A 325 5.06 -30.98 -8.89
N ILE A 326 4.94 -30.44 -10.10
CA ILE A 326 4.41 -29.09 -10.36
C ILE A 326 3.30 -29.10 -11.43
N ARG A 327 2.32 -28.21 -11.30
CA ARG A 327 1.18 -28.12 -12.23
C ARG A 327 1.55 -28.06 -13.73
N PRO A 328 2.59 -27.31 -14.16
CA PRO A 328 2.99 -27.27 -15.57
C PRO A 328 3.48 -28.61 -16.11
N TYR A 329 4.05 -29.47 -15.27
CA TYR A 329 4.59 -30.76 -15.66
C TYR A 329 3.52 -31.69 -16.24
N ASN A 330 2.32 -31.71 -15.69
CA ASN A 330 1.21 -32.57 -16.16
C ASN A 330 0.90 -32.37 -17.66
N LYS A 331 0.98 -31.12 -18.14
CA LYS A 331 0.77 -30.82 -19.57
C LYS A 331 1.89 -31.37 -20.44
N ILE A 332 3.13 -31.31 -19.96
CA ILE A 332 4.32 -31.82 -20.66
C ILE A 332 4.30 -33.34 -20.65
N GLN A 333 3.94 -33.97 -19.53
CA GLN A 333 3.73 -35.41 -19.43
C GLN A 333 2.64 -35.91 -20.39
N SER A 334 1.50 -35.20 -20.46
CA SER A 334 0.42 -35.53 -21.42
C SER A 334 0.84 -35.31 -22.88
N ARG A 335 1.77 -34.38 -23.15
CA ARG A 335 2.35 -34.17 -24.48
C ARG A 335 3.30 -35.30 -24.84
N TYR A 336 4.19 -35.69 -23.92
CA TYR A 336 5.09 -36.82 -24.07
C TYR A 336 4.33 -38.12 -24.38
N GLN A 337 3.32 -38.46 -23.57
CA GLN A 337 2.50 -39.66 -23.78
C GLN A 337 1.81 -39.69 -25.15
N ARG A 338 1.32 -38.54 -25.62
CA ARG A 338 0.71 -38.43 -26.96
C ARG A 338 1.75 -38.56 -28.07
N ALA A 339 2.92 -37.97 -27.92
CA ALA A 339 4.01 -38.07 -28.89
C ALA A 339 4.52 -39.51 -29.01
N MET A 340 4.72 -40.18 -27.86
CA MET A 340 5.13 -41.59 -27.80
C MET A 340 4.10 -42.49 -28.48
N LYS A 341 2.81 -42.36 -28.11
CA LYS A 341 1.73 -43.13 -28.74
C LYS A 341 1.65 -42.86 -30.25
N SER A 342 1.80 -41.61 -30.68
CA SER A 342 1.79 -41.26 -32.10
C SER A 342 2.94 -41.91 -32.87
N PHE A 343 4.13 -41.99 -32.27
CA PHE A 343 5.26 -42.70 -32.86
C PHE A 343 5.00 -44.21 -32.92
N GLU A 344 4.53 -44.83 -31.84
CA GLU A 344 4.20 -46.26 -31.78
C GLU A 344 3.15 -46.64 -32.83
N ASP A 345 2.07 -45.85 -32.94
CA ASP A 345 1.00 -46.06 -33.92
C ASP A 345 1.54 -45.93 -35.37
N ALA A 346 2.40 -44.94 -35.63
CA ALA A 346 3.02 -44.76 -36.95
C ALA A 346 4.03 -45.87 -37.29
N TYR A 347 4.87 -46.25 -36.33
CA TYR A 347 5.85 -47.31 -36.45
C TYR A 347 5.17 -48.66 -36.72
N ALA A 348 4.11 -49.00 -35.97
CA ALA A 348 3.35 -50.22 -36.18
C ALA A 348 2.73 -50.28 -37.58
N LYS A 349 2.12 -49.19 -38.05
CA LYS A 349 1.58 -49.09 -39.42
C LYS A 349 2.65 -49.23 -40.50
N GLN A 350 3.83 -48.64 -40.30
CA GLN A 350 4.93 -48.73 -41.25
C GLN A 350 5.52 -50.14 -41.29
N LEU A 351 5.73 -50.77 -40.14
CA LEU A 351 6.19 -52.15 -40.03
C LEU A 351 5.22 -53.10 -40.72
N HIS A 352 3.92 -52.89 -40.50
CA HIS A 352 2.85 -53.63 -41.16
C HIS A 352 2.90 -53.49 -42.70
N THR A 353 3.03 -52.25 -43.19
CA THR A 353 3.17 -51.96 -44.63
C THR A 353 4.42 -52.62 -45.22
N GLN A 354 5.54 -52.62 -44.48
CA GLN A 354 6.80 -53.26 -44.90
C GLN A 354 6.62 -54.78 -45.02
N LYS A 355 6.03 -55.42 -44.01
CA LYS A 355 5.76 -56.86 -44.06
C LYS A 355 4.77 -57.22 -45.19
N LYS A 356 3.77 -56.37 -45.47
CA LYS A 356 2.79 -56.56 -46.57
C LYS A 356 3.50 -56.50 -47.93
N THR A 357 4.38 -55.52 -48.09
CA THR A 357 5.24 -55.39 -49.28
C THR A 357 6.15 -56.60 -49.43
N GLN A 358 6.69 -57.13 -48.33
CA GLN A 358 7.54 -58.32 -48.33
C GLN A 358 6.78 -59.57 -48.79
N ILE A 359 5.54 -59.78 -48.31
CA ILE A 359 4.68 -60.87 -48.77
C ILE A 359 4.44 -60.77 -50.27
N ILE A 360 4.07 -59.58 -50.77
CA ILE A 360 3.81 -59.35 -52.21
C ILE A 360 5.06 -59.65 -53.05
N LYS A 361 6.24 -59.18 -52.63
CA LYS A 361 7.52 -59.50 -53.31
C LYS A 361 7.81 -61.00 -53.34
N GLN A 362 7.57 -61.71 -52.24
CA GLN A 362 7.72 -63.16 -52.20
C GLN A 362 6.76 -63.86 -53.18
N LEU A 363 5.50 -63.41 -53.27
CA LEU A 363 4.52 -63.91 -54.24
C LEU A 363 4.93 -63.61 -55.69
N GLU A 364 5.66 -62.52 -55.95
CA GLU A 364 6.21 -62.19 -57.27
C GLU A 364 7.42 -63.06 -57.63
N GLY A 365 8.01 -63.78 -56.67
CA GLY A 365 9.17 -64.67 -56.87
C GLY A 365 10.47 -64.10 -56.32
N GLU A 366 10.44 -62.97 -55.62
CA GLU A 366 11.60 -62.34 -55.00
C GLU A 366 11.84 -62.90 -53.58
N CYS A 367 12.42 -64.11 -53.50
CA CYS A 367 12.88 -64.72 -52.24
C CYS A 367 14.33 -65.23 -52.32
N THR A 368 14.96 -65.45 -51.16
CA THR A 368 16.26 -66.14 -51.07
C THR A 368 16.08 -67.62 -51.40
N ALA A 369 16.83 -68.13 -52.37
CA ALA A 369 16.77 -69.54 -52.76
C ALA A 369 17.47 -70.41 -51.71
N GLU A 370 16.77 -71.45 -51.25
CA GLU A 370 17.33 -72.56 -50.47
C GLU A 370 17.20 -73.82 -51.34
N ASP A 371 18.15 -74.76 -51.22
CA ASP A 371 18.13 -76.03 -51.96
C ASP A 371 17.00 -76.93 -51.42
N ILE A 372 15.80 -76.77 -51.97
CA ILE A 372 14.62 -77.57 -51.63
C ILE A 372 14.20 -78.37 -52.86
N SER A 373 13.72 -79.59 -52.66
CA SER A 373 13.16 -80.43 -53.72
C SER A 373 11.77 -79.91 -54.14
N PRO A 374 11.45 -79.84 -55.44
CA PRO A 374 10.14 -79.40 -55.89
C PRO A 374 9.05 -80.38 -55.44
N ASP A 375 8.12 -79.89 -54.65
CA ASP A 375 6.97 -80.63 -54.17
C ASP A 375 5.67 -79.92 -54.57
N THR A 376 5.03 -80.46 -55.60
CA THR A 376 3.78 -79.94 -56.16
C THR A 376 2.60 -80.10 -55.20
N GLU A 377 2.60 -81.13 -54.35
CA GLU A 377 1.54 -81.36 -53.35
C GLU A 377 1.65 -80.34 -52.23
N GLN A 378 2.87 -80.12 -51.72
CA GLN A 378 3.15 -79.07 -50.75
C GLN A 378 2.85 -77.67 -51.31
N LEU A 379 3.17 -77.40 -52.58
CA LEU A 379 2.84 -76.13 -53.24
C LEU A 379 1.32 -75.89 -53.27
N ASN A 380 0.52 -76.94 -53.50
CA ASN A 380 -0.93 -76.85 -53.51
C ASN A 380 -1.49 -76.60 -52.09
N LEU A 381 -0.95 -77.28 -51.08
CA LEU A 381 -1.32 -77.07 -49.68
C LEU A 381 -1.03 -75.64 -49.23
N LEU A 382 0.14 -75.09 -49.56
CA LEU A 382 0.50 -73.70 -49.23
C LEU A 382 -0.48 -72.68 -49.85
N LEU A 383 -0.92 -72.90 -51.10
CA LEU A 383 -1.93 -72.06 -51.73
C LEU A 383 -3.29 -72.16 -51.04
N LEU A 384 -3.73 -73.38 -50.69
CA LEU A 384 -4.99 -73.61 -49.98
C LEU A 384 -5.00 -72.95 -48.60
N GLU A 385 -3.89 -73.01 -47.86
CA GLU A 385 -3.75 -72.34 -46.57
C GLU A 385 -3.89 -70.82 -46.70
N MET A 386 -3.21 -70.22 -47.67
CA MET A 386 -3.31 -68.78 -47.93
C MET A 386 -4.73 -68.37 -48.37
N GLU A 387 -5.38 -69.16 -49.23
CA GLU A 387 -6.77 -68.94 -49.69
C GLU A 387 -7.78 -69.04 -48.54
N ILE A 388 -7.55 -69.94 -47.58
CA ILE A 388 -8.39 -70.06 -46.37
C ILE A 388 -8.18 -68.84 -45.46
N ILE A 389 -6.94 -68.42 -45.23
CA ILE A 389 -6.64 -67.24 -44.39
C ILE A 389 -7.22 -65.95 -45.00
N LEU A 390 -7.22 -65.86 -46.33
CA LEU A 390 -7.70 -64.69 -47.07
C LEU A 390 -9.19 -64.73 -47.44
N GLU A 391 -9.90 -65.81 -47.07
CA GLU A 391 -11.31 -66.06 -47.44
C GLU A 391 -11.57 -66.01 -48.96
N ILE A 392 -10.61 -66.47 -49.77
CA ILE A 392 -10.71 -66.57 -51.22
C ILE A 392 -11.25 -67.95 -51.60
N ASP A 393 -12.10 -68.04 -52.62
CA ASP A 393 -12.58 -69.32 -53.16
C ASP A 393 -11.44 -70.14 -53.77
N SER A 394 -11.33 -71.40 -53.38
CA SER A 394 -10.40 -72.37 -54.00
C SER A 394 -11.03 -73.01 -55.25
N PRO A 395 -10.23 -73.55 -56.18
CA PRO A 395 -10.73 -74.33 -57.30
C PRO A 395 -11.68 -75.46 -56.90
N GLU A 396 -12.72 -75.73 -57.72
CA GLU A 396 -13.77 -76.73 -57.42
C GLU A 396 -13.21 -78.15 -57.19
N ASP A 397 -12.10 -78.48 -57.85
CA ASP A 397 -11.40 -79.77 -57.72
C ASP A 397 -10.69 -79.94 -56.36
N GLN A 398 -10.53 -78.86 -55.58
CA GLN A 398 -9.84 -78.85 -54.30
C GLN A 398 -10.80 -78.64 -53.10
N ALA A 399 -12.11 -78.71 -53.32
CA ALA A 399 -13.12 -78.43 -52.27
C ALA A 399 -12.99 -79.36 -51.05
N ASP A 400 -12.74 -80.66 -51.26
CA ASP A 400 -12.58 -81.63 -50.19
C ASP A 400 -11.31 -81.38 -49.35
N ALA A 401 -10.19 -81.07 -50.01
CA ALA A 401 -8.92 -80.74 -49.36
C ALA A 401 -9.03 -79.45 -48.54
N ARG A 402 -9.71 -78.42 -49.08
CA ARG A 402 -10.00 -77.17 -48.37
C ARG A 402 -10.82 -77.41 -47.10
N MET A 403 -11.88 -78.23 -47.18
CA MET A 403 -12.75 -78.52 -46.03
C MET A 403 -11.99 -79.25 -44.91
N GLN A 404 -11.12 -80.20 -45.25
CA GLN A 404 -10.27 -80.89 -44.27
C GLN A 404 -9.34 -79.91 -43.54
N LEU A 405 -8.67 -79.04 -44.30
CA LEU A 405 -7.74 -78.05 -43.74
C LEU A 405 -8.46 -77.02 -42.85
N GLN A 406 -9.69 -76.62 -43.20
CA GLN A 406 -10.51 -75.75 -42.36
C GLN A 406 -10.87 -76.39 -41.02
N VAL A 407 -11.19 -77.69 -41.01
CA VAL A 407 -11.50 -78.43 -39.78
C VAL A 407 -10.25 -78.57 -38.90
N GLU A 408 -9.10 -78.88 -39.50
CA GLU A 408 -7.82 -78.98 -38.79
C GLU A 408 -7.43 -77.65 -38.15
N ARG A 409 -7.51 -76.54 -38.92
CA ARG A 409 -7.22 -75.20 -38.40
C ARG A 409 -8.20 -74.76 -37.31
N LEU A 410 -9.47 -75.14 -37.40
CA LEU A 410 -10.45 -74.87 -36.33
C LEU A 410 -10.13 -75.67 -35.06
N ALA A 411 -9.68 -76.92 -35.19
CA ALA A 411 -9.25 -77.74 -34.06
C ALA A 411 -8.01 -77.14 -33.39
N ASP A 412 -7.03 -76.71 -34.19
CA ASP A 412 -5.83 -76.03 -33.71
C ASP A 412 -6.16 -74.69 -33.03
N ALA A 413 -7.06 -73.90 -33.61
CA ALA A 413 -7.52 -72.65 -33.03
C ALA A 413 -8.23 -72.86 -31.68
N MET A 414 -8.98 -73.95 -31.49
CA MET A 414 -9.59 -74.29 -30.21
C MET A 414 -8.58 -74.80 -29.18
N SER A 415 -7.45 -75.35 -29.62
CA SER A 415 -6.38 -75.84 -28.74
C SER A 415 -5.38 -74.75 -28.32
N SER A 416 -5.20 -73.72 -29.16
CA SER A 416 -4.27 -72.61 -28.91
C SER A 416 -5.02 -71.41 -28.29
N SER A 417 -4.61 -70.98 -27.08
CA SER A 417 -5.23 -69.84 -26.38
C SER A 417 -4.71 -68.46 -26.86
N GLY A 418 -4.00 -68.39 -27.98
CA GLY A 418 -3.39 -67.17 -28.50
C GLY A 418 -4.24 -66.51 -29.59
N ALA A 419 -4.18 -65.18 -29.70
CA ALA A 419 -4.69 -64.50 -30.88
C ALA A 419 -3.87 -64.93 -32.11
N GLN A 420 -4.52 -65.53 -33.12
CA GLN A 420 -3.85 -65.94 -34.36
C GLN A 420 -3.32 -64.72 -35.11
N ASN A 421 -2.00 -64.69 -35.32
CA ASN A 421 -1.35 -63.63 -36.09
C ASN A 421 -1.30 -64.03 -37.57
N TYR A 422 -2.44 -63.91 -38.25
CA TYR A 422 -2.57 -64.27 -39.67
C TYR A 422 -1.53 -63.59 -40.56
N PHE A 423 -1.01 -62.43 -40.15
CA PHE A 423 0.04 -61.73 -40.87
C PHE A 423 1.37 -62.50 -40.87
N GLU A 424 1.78 -63.02 -39.71
CA GLU A 424 3.02 -63.80 -39.58
C GLU A 424 2.91 -65.17 -40.25
N GLU A 425 1.74 -65.79 -40.18
CA GLU A 425 1.44 -67.00 -40.96
C GLU A 425 1.56 -66.74 -42.46
N LEU A 426 0.89 -65.70 -42.99
CA LEU A 426 0.95 -65.36 -44.42
C LEU A 426 2.38 -65.05 -44.87
N LEU A 427 3.18 -64.38 -44.05
CA LEU A 427 4.60 -64.11 -44.34
C LEU A 427 5.45 -65.39 -44.39
N GLY A 428 5.16 -66.36 -43.51
CA GLY A 428 5.79 -67.68 -43.53
C GLY A 428 5.39 -68.47 -44.78
N LEU A 429 4.10 -68.52 -45.07
CA LEU A 429 3.53 -69.25 -46.21
C LEU A 429 4.00 -68.67 -47.55
N SER A 430 4.01 -67.34 -47.70
CA SER A 430 4.51 -66.70 -48.93
C SER A 430 6.00 -66.97 -49.18
N LYS A 431 6.81 -67.07 -48.11
CA LYS A 431 8.22 -67.45 -48.21
C LYS A 431 8.34 -68.89 -48.72
N GLN A 432 7.65 -69.84 -48.09
CA GLN A 432 7.69 -71.26 -48.47
C GLN A 432 7.17 -71.50 -49.89
N LEU A 433 6.08 -70.82 -50.27
CA LEU A 433 5.51 -70.89 -51.61
C LEU A 433 6.49 -70.38 -52.67
N CYS A 434 7.18 -69.27 -52.39
CA CYS A 434 8.20 -68.76 -53.28
C CYS A 434 9.37 -69.74 -53.47
N GLN A 435 9.78 -70.43 -52.39
CA GLN A 435 10.86 -71.43 -52.46
C GLN A 435 10.48 -72.63 -53.33
N GLN A 436 9.28 -73.20 -53.15
CA GLN A 436 8.78 -74.32 -53.96
C GLN A 436 8.68 -73.96 -55.45
N ARG A 437 8.22 -72.74 -55.74
CA ARG A 437 8.15 -72.22 -57.12
C ARG A 437 9.53 -72.02 -57.75
N LYS A 438 10.55 -71.64 -56.96
CA LYS A 438 11.95 -71.56 -57.45
C LYS A 438 12.59 -72.93 -57.65
N ALA A 439 12.22 -73.93 -56.84
CA ALA A 439 12.68 -75.31 -56.98
C ALA A 439 12.14 -76.01 -58.25
N GLY A 440 11.16 -75.41 -58.92
CA GLY A 440 10.58 -75.92 -60.17
C GLY A 440 9.26 -76.68 -60.00
N ALA A 441 8.62 -76.60 -58.83
CA ALA A 441 7.27 -77.12 -58.66
C ALA A 441 6.27 -76.26 -59.46
N ASP A 442 5.39 -76.91 -60.23
CA ASP A 442 4.39 -76.27 -61.08
C ASP A 442 3.01 -76.88 -60.83
N LEU A 443 1.96 -76.09 -61.01
CA LEU A 443 0.56 -76.45 -60.81
C LEU A 443 -0.32 -75.82 -61.89
N PRO A 444 -1.39 -76.50 -62.35
CA PRO A 444 -2.42 -75.86 -63.16
C PRO A 444 -2.97 -74.61 -62.45
N ASP A 445 -3.15 -73.52 -63.22
CA ASP A 445 -3.69 -72.25 -62.73
C ASP A 445 -2.91 -71.54 -61.59
N LEU A 446 -1.68 -71.98 -61.31
CA LEU A 446 -0.79 -71.41 -60.27
C LEU A 446 -0.74 -69.88 -60.30
N THR A 447 -0.51 -69.28 -61.48
CA THR A 447 -0.43 -67.83 -61.66
C THR A 447 -1.75 -67.14 -61.29
N LYS A 448 -2.90 -67.70 -61.66
CA LYS A 448 -4.21 -67.13 -61.35
C LYS A 448 -4.48 -67.15 -59.84
N ARG A 449 -4.13 -68.24 -59.16
CA ARG A 449 -4.29 -68.37 -57.71
C ARG A 449 -3.37 -67.40 -56.96
N ILE A 450 -2.11 -67.28 -57.38
CA ILE A 450 -1.16 -66.29 -56.83
C ILE A 450 -1.65 -64.86 -57.04
N ASP A 451 -2.19 -64.53 -58.22
CA ASP A 451 -2.72 -63.20 -58.50
C ASP A 451 -3.96 -62.89 -57.64
N ALA A 452 -4.85 -63.87 -57.41
CA ALA A 452 -5.98 -63.73 -56.50
C ALA A 452 -5.53 -63.47 -55.06
N ILE A 453 -4.57 -64.24 -54.56
CA ILE A 453 -3.96 -64.07 -53.24
C ILE A 453 -3.27 -62.71 -53.11
N ARG A 454 -2.50 -62.28 -54.13
CA ARG A 454 -1.86 -60.96 -54.16
C ARG A 454 -2.90 -59.85 -54.07
N ASN A 455 -3.95 -59.91 -54.89
CA ASN A 455 -5.01 -58.91 -54.92
C ASN A 455 -5.76 -58.83 -53.58
N ALA A 456 -6.05 -59.98 -52.95
CA ALA A 456 -6.68 -60.03 -51.63
C ALA A 456 -5.79 -59.41 -50.54
N ILE A 457 -4.50 -59.73 -50.51
CA ILE A 457 -3.55 -59.13 -49.57
C ILE A 457 -3.45 -57.62 -49.80
N GLN A 458 -3.38 -57.19 -51.05
CA GLN A 458 -3.24 -55.78 -51.43
C GLN A 458 -4.49 -54.96 -51.05
N SER A 459 -5.68 -55.52 -51.27
CA SER A 459 -6.98 -54.89 -50.99
C SER A 459 -7.47 -55.04 -49.54
N SER A 460 -6.91 -55.95 -48.76
CA SER A 460 -7.30 -56.11 -47.36
C SER A 460 -6.79 -54.94 -46.51
N GLU A 461 -7.73 -54.28 -45.84
CA GLU A 461 -7.49 -53.31 -44.75
C GLU A 461 -7.41 -53.98 -43.38
N LYS A 462 -7.91 -55.22 -43.28
CA LYS A 462 -7.99 -56.02 -42.04
C LYS A 462 -6.75 -56.89 -41.81
N LEU A 463 -6.10 -57.28 -42.90
CA LEU A 463 -4.77 -57.88 -42.86
C LEU A 463 -3.76 -56.78 -42.69
#